data_AF-A0A2I0VN83-F1
#
_entry.id   AF-A0A2I0VN83-F1
#
_cell.length_a   1.000
_cell.length_b   1.000
_cell.length_c   1.000
_cell.angle_alpha   90.00
_cell.angle_beta   90.00
_cell.angle_gamma   90.00
#
_symmetry.space_group_name_H-M   'P 1'
#
loop_
_entity.id
_entity.type
_entity.pdbx_description
1 polymer ?
#
loop_
_entity_poly.entity_id
_entity_poly.type
_entity_poly.pdbx_seq_one_letter_code
_entity_poly.pdbx_strand_id
1 'polypeptide(L)'
;MKLLAVDIPIASGPDQRIFLIGDEQEYKVGGGLISELRDPIVKAMAAEKEFEALDLEEEEEDEKREREEAERKQHDEEQRVLDDEKRRRELENLEKVSS
;
A
#
# COMPACT_ATOMS: atom_id res chain seq x y z
N MET A 1 -24.57 37.10 16.76
CA MET A 1 -24.54 35.80 17.47
C MET A 1 -25.19 34.75 16.59
N LYS A 2 -24.53 33.62 16.39
CA LYS A 2 -25.03 32.45 15.67
C LYS A 2 -25.04 31.25 16.63
N LEU A 3 -25.99 30.35 16.42
CA LEU A 3 -26.14 29.12 17.20
C LEU A 3 -25.76 27.95 16.31
N LEU A 4 -24.76 27.16 16.73
CA LEU A 4 -24.39 25.92 16.06
C LEU A 4 -24.88 24.74 16.89
N ALA A 5 -25.69 23.87 16.30
CA ALA A 5 -26.07 22.60 16.91
C ALA A 5 -25.15 21.50 16.37
N VAL A 6 -24.54 20.72 17.26
CA VAL A 6 -23.67 19.58 16.92
C VAL A 6 -24.22 18.35 17.62
N ASP A 7 -24.44 17.28 16.86
CA ASP A 7 -24.81 15.97 17.39
C ASP A 7 -23.54 15.15 17.64
N ILE A 8 -23.38 14.69 18.88
CA ILE A 8 -22.26 13.84 19.28
C ILE A 8 -22.78 12.42 19.50
N PRO A 9 -22.33 11.45 18.71
CA PRO A 9 -22.68 10.05 18.93
C PRO A 9 -22.01 9.58 20.22
N ILE A 10 -22.81 8.99 21.11
CA ILE A 10 -22.33 8.40 22.36
C ILE A 10 -22.44 6.88 22.30
N ALA A 11 -21.47 6.19 22.92
CA ALA A 11 -21.31 4.73 22.82
C ALA A 11 -22.53 3.93 23.34
N SER A 12 -23.37 4.53 24.16
CA SER A 12 -24.64 3.94 24.61
C SER A 12 -25.65 5.05 24.86
N GLY A 13 -26.82 4.94 24.22
CA GLY A 13 -27.92 5.92 24.31
C GLY A 13 -28.11 6.75 23.03
N PRO A 14 -29.09 7.65 23.02
CA PRO A 14 -29.35 8.53 21.89
C PRO A 14 -28.29 9.62 21.77
N ASP A 15 -28.00 10.06 20.54
CA ASP A 15 -27.03 11.13 20.27
C ASP A 15 -27.28 12.37 21.14
N GLN A 16 -26.20 12.92 21.70
CA GLN A 16 -26.26 14.12 22.52
C GLN A 16 -26.09 15.35 21.62
N ARG A 17 -27.14 16.18 21.55
CA ARG A 17 -27.08 17.48 20.85
C ARG A 17 -26.53 18.57 21.75
N ILE A 18 -25.41 19.17 21.37
CA ILE A 18 -24.80 20.32 22.04
C ILE A 18 -25.06 21.58 21.20
N PHE A 19 -25.39 22.69 21.88
CA PHE A 19 -25.55 23.99 21.24
C PHE A 19 -24.38 24.90 21.62
N LEU A 20 -23.62 25.33 20.63
CA LEU A 20 -22.55 26.32 20.78
C LEU A 20 -23.12 27.69 20.39
N ILE A 21 -22.90 28.68 21.25
CA ILE A 21 -23.23 30.09 20.98
C ILE A 21 -21.92 30.82 20.72
N GLY A 22 -21.82 31.45 19.55
CA GLY A 22 -20.61 32.16 19.15
C GLY A 22 -20.91 33.21 18.08
N ASP A 23 -19.87 33.93 17.64
CA ASP A 23 -19.99 34.87 16.53
C ASP A 23 -19.55 34.25 15.18
N GLU A 24 -19.71 35.02 14.09
CA GLU A 24 -19.40 34.51 12.76
C GLU A 24 -17.90 34.24 12.54
N GLN A 25 -17.00 34.87 13.30
CA GLN A 25 -15.57 34.64 13.17
C GLN A 25 -15.16 33.32 13.83
N GLU A 26 -15.74 32.97 14.98
CA GLU A 26 -15.48 31.71 15.69
C GLU A 26 -15.89 30.46 14.87
N TYR A 27 -16.88 30.58 13.99
CA TYR A 27 -17.36 29.48 13.13
C TYR A 27 -16.80 29.48 11.69
N LYS A 28 -15.88 30.39 11.35
CA LYS A 28 -15.35 30.42 9.97
C LYS A 28 -14.56 29.15 9.62
N VAL A 29 -14.80 28.67 8.40
CA VAL A 29 -14.02 27.60 7.77
C VAL A 29 -12.63 28.15 7.42
N GLY A 30 -11.56 27.54 7.94
CA GLY A 30 -10.18 27.93 7.65
C GLY A 30 -9.47 28.72 8.76
N GLY A 31 -9.89 28.58 10.02
CA GLY A 31 -9.24 29.24 11.15
C GLY A 31 -10.06 29.39 12.44
N GLY A 32 -11.33 28.94 12.45
CA GLY A 32 -12.19 28.92 13.64
C GLY A 32 -12.38 27.51 14.23
N LEU A 33 -13.30 27.37 15.19
CA LEU A 33 -13.61 26.13 15.92
C LEU A 33 -13.94 24.94 15.01
N ILE A 34 -14.56 25.19 13.86
CA ILE A 34 -14.88 24.14 12.87
C ILE A 34 -13.61 23.53 12.26
N SER A 35 -12.54 24.31 12.11
CA SER A 35 -11.25 23.80 11.63
C SER A 35 -10.58 22.91 12.68
N GLU A 36 -10.60 23.30 13.95
CA GLU A 36 -10.03 22.47 15.03
C GLU A 36 -10.79 21.16 15.23
N LEU A 37 -12.12 21.18 15.14
CA LEU A 37 -12.94 19.96 15.26
C LEU A 37 -12.75 19.01 14.07
N ARG A 38 -12.43 19.53 12.88
CA ARG A 38 -12.19 18.71 11.67
C ARG A 38 -10.76 18.18 11.60
N ASP A 39 -9.80 18.86 12.21
CA ASP A 39 -8.38 18.55 12.08
C ASP A 39 -8.03 17.09 12.48
N PRO A 40 -8.55 16.51 13.58
CA PRO A 40 -8.32 15.10 13.89
C PRO A 40 -8.86 14.14 12.82
N ILE A 41 -10.03 14.42 12.25
CA ILE A 41 -10.66 13.58 11.22
C ILE A 41 -9.86 13.69 9.91
N VAL A 42 -9.46 14.90 9.51
CA VAL A 42 -8.64 15.12 8.32
C VAL A 42 -7.28 14.44 8.45
N LYS A 43 -6.64 14.53 9.61
CA LYS A 43 -5.38 13.83 9.91
C LYS A 43 -5.54 12.31 9.85
N ALA A 44 -6.61 11.77 10.44
CA ALA A 44 -6.89 10.34 10.39
C ALA A 44 -7.09 9.86 8.94
N MET A 45 -7.91 10.55 8.15
CA MET A 45 -8.12 10.23 6.74
C MET A 45 -6.84 10.42 5.88
N ALA A 46 -5.99 11.39 6.21
CA ALA A 46 -4.72 11.58 5.52
C ALA A 46 -3.75 10.43 5.82
N ALA A 47 -3.64 10.03 7.10
CA ALA A 47 -2.82 8.89 7.49
C ALA A 47 -3.32 7.59 6.85
N GLU A 48 -4.63 7.33 6.84
CA GLU A 48 -5.23 6.16 6.18
C GLU A 48 -4.83 6.07 4.70
N LYS A 49 -4.88 7.20 3.96
CA LYS A 49 -4.44 7.24 2.56
C LYS A 49 -2.95 7.05 2.37
N GLU A 50 -2.13 7.53 3.30
CA GLU A 50 -0.69 7.30 3.27
C GLU A 50 -0.38 5.81 3.47
N PHE A 51 -1.09 5.13 4.36
CA PHE A 51 -0.98 3.68 4.52
C PHE A 51 -1.44 2.92 3.26
N GLU A 52 -2.60 3.25 2.70
CA GLU A 52 -3.08 2.63 1.45
C GLU A 52 -2.08 2.80 0.29
N ALA A 53 -1.43 3.96 0.19
CA ALA A 53 -0.43 4.21 -0.84
C ALA A 53 0.86 3.38 -0.63
N LEU A 54 1.30 3.24 0.62
CA LEU A 54 2.46 2.42 0.98
C LEU A 54 2.20 0.94 0.73
N ASP A 55 1.01 0.44 1.08
CA ASP A 55 0.63 -0.96 0.86
C ASP A 55 0.66 -1.30 -0.63
N LEU A 56 0.15 -0.41 -1.50
CA LEU A 56 0.19 -0.61 -2.95
C LEU A 56 1.61 -0.63 -3.52
N GLU A 57 2.49 0.25 -3.02
CA GLU A 57 3.89 0.27 -3.43
C GLU A 57 4.61 -1.03 -3.03
N GLU A 58 4.36 -1.54 -1.82
CA GLU A 58 4.91 -2.82 -1.36
C GLU A 58 4.44 -4.00 -2.22
N GLU A 59 3.15 -4.05 -2.56
CA GLU A 59 2.59 -5.08 -3.45
C GLU A 59 3.25 -5.05 -4.85
N GLU A 60 3.42 -3.87 -5.44
CA GLU A 60 4.08 -3.72 -6.74
C GLU A 60 5.56 -4.14 -6.71
N GLU A 61 6.27 -3.82 -5.62
CA GLU A 61 7.66 -4.21 -5.44
C GLU A 61 7.83 -5.73 -5.30
N ASP A 62 6.97 -6.37 -4.52
CA ASP A 62 7.00 -7.81 -4.32
C ASP A 62 6.62 -8.56 -5.60
N GLU A 63 5.59 -8.12 -6.33
CA GLU A 63 5.26 -8.69 -7.65
C GLU A 63 6.43 -8.58 -8.63
N LYS A 64 7.13 -7.45 -8.63
CA LYS A 64 8.30 -7.24 -9.48
C LYS A 64 9.43 -8.20 -9.09
N ARG A 65 9.71 -8.34 -7.80
CA ARG A 65 10.76 -9.24 -7.29
C ARG A 65 10.46 -10.68 -7.65
N GLU A 66 9.21 -11.14 -7.49
CA GLU A 66 8.80 -12.49 -7.87
C GLU A 66 8.98 -12.76 -9.37
N ARG A 67 8.63 -11.79 -10.23
CA ARG A 67 8.85 -11.91 -11.68
C ARG A 67 10.33 -12.01 -12.01
N GLU A 68 11.17 -11.13 -11.43
CA GLU A 68 12.62 -11.16 -11.65
C GLU A 68 13.25 -12.49 -11.18
N GLU A 69 12.80 -13.03 -10.04
CA GLU A 69 13.26 -14.34 -9.55
C GLU A 69 12.79 -15.49 -10.45
N ALA A 70 11.56 -15.44 -10.94
CA ALA A 70 11.03 -16.44 -11.87
C ALA A 70 11.81 -16.43 -13.18
N GLU A 71 12.10 -15.25 -13.73
CA GLU A 71 12.91 -15.08 -14.95
C GLU A 71 14.34 -15.60 -14.74
N ARG A 72 14.99 -15.24 -13.63
CA ARG A 72 16.33 -15.76 -13.29
C ARG A 72 16.32 -17.28 -13.19
N LYS A 73 15.33 -17.85 -12.52
CA LYS A 73 15.21 -19.30 -12.35
C LYS A 73 15.00 -20.01 -13.68
N GLN A 74 14.18 -19.44 -14.58
CA GLN A 74 14.00 -19.97 -15.93
C GLN A 74 15.31 -19.96 -16.72
N HIS A 75 16.03 -18.83 -16.71
CA HIS A 75 17.30 -18.72 -17.42
C HIS A 75 18.36 -19.69 -16.86
N ASP A 76 18.45 -19.82 -15.54
CA ASP A 76 19.35 -20.77 -14.88
C ASP A 76 19.00 -22.23 -15.23
N GLU A 77 17.71 -22.56 -15.31
CA GLU A 77 17.27 -23.90 -15.70
C GLU A 77 17.58 -24.19 -17.18
N GLU A 78 17.31 -23.25 -18.08
CA GLU A 78 17.69 -23.36 -19.50
C GLU A 78 19.20 -23.55 -19.67
N GLN A 79 20.01 -22.76 -18.97
CA GLN A 79 21.46 -22.86 -19.03
C GLN A 79 21.94 -24.23 -18.52
N ARG A 80 21.35 -24.74 -17.44
CA ARG A 80 21.69 -26.08 -16.92
C ARG A 80 21.36 -27.18 -17.91
N VAL A 81 20.22 -27.10 -18.58
CA VAL A 81 19.82 -28.07 -19.61
C VAL A 81 20.81 -28.04 -20.78
N LEU A 82 21.19 -26.85 -21.25
CA LEU A 82 22.15 -26.67 -22.34
C LEU A 82 23.54 -27.23 -21.97
N ASP A 83 24.02 -26.94 -20.76
CA ASP A 83 25.30 -27.43 -20.26
C ASP A 83 25.32 -28.96 -20.13
N ASP A 84 24.24 -29.55 -19.64
CA ASP A 84 24.10 -31.01 -19.51
C ASP A 84 23.98 -31.69 -20.89
N GLU A 85 23.28 -31.09 -21.85
CA GLU A 85 23.23 -31.58 -23.23
C GLU A 85 24.61 -31.52 -23.90
N LYS A 86 25.35 -30.43 -23.71
CA LYS A 86 26.70 -30.27 -24.24
C LYS A 86 27.64 -31.34 -23.67
N ARG A 87 27.61 -31.59 -22.35
CA ARG A 87 28.40 -32.65 -21.70
C ARG A 87 28.08 -34.03 -22.26
N ARG A 88 26.80 -34.35 -22.50
CA ARG A 88 26.39 -35.62 -23.11
C ARG A 88 26.98 -35.79 -24.51
N ARG A 89 26.88 -34.75 -25.35
CA ARG A 89 27.45 -34.78 -26.72
C ARG A 89 28.98 -34.93 -26.70
N GLU A 90 29.67 -34.28 -25.76
CA GLU A 90 31.12 -34.43 -25.60
C GLU A 90 31.52 -35.86 -25.24
N LEU A 91 30.80 -36.51 -24.31
CA LEU A 91 31.01 -37.90 -23.94
C LEU A 91 30.75 -38.87 -25.10
N GLU A 92 29.66 -38.69 -25.84
CA GLU A 92 29.34 -39.50 -27.03
C GLU A 92 30.41 -39.36 -28.13
N ASN A 93 30.96 -38.16 -28.32
CA ASN A 93 32.03 -37.93 -29.30
C ASN A 93 33.34 -38.60 -28.88
N LEU A 94 33.69 -38.57 -27.59
CA LEU A 94 34.87 -39.25 -27.05
C LEU A 94 34.78 -40.77 -27.21
N GLU A 95 33.60 -41.35 -26.98
CA GLU A 95 33.36 -42.80 -27.14
C GLU A 95 33.47 -43.25 -28.60
N LYS A 96 32.96 -42.44 -29.55
CA LYS A 96 33.07 -42.70 -30.99
C LYS A 96 34.50 -42.54 -31.53
N VAL A 97 35.31 -41.66 -30.95
CA VAL A 97 36.72 -41.49 -31.36
C VAL A 97 37.62 -42.59 -30.78
N SER A 98 37.19 -43.26 -29.71
CA SER A 98 37.91 -44.35 -29.06
C SER A 98 37.58 -45.75 -29.59
N SER A 99 36.57 -45.90 -30.46
CA SER A 99 36.19 -47.16 -31.13
C SER A 99 36.67 -47.20 -32.58
#